data_AF-A0A847IRG2-F1
#
_entry.id   AF-A0A847IRG2-F1
#
_cell.length_a   1.000
_cell.length_b   1.000
_cell.length_c   1.000
_cell.angle_alpha   90.00
_cell.angle_beta   90.00
_cell.angle_gamma   90.00
#
_symmetry.space_group_name_H-M   'P 1'
#
loop_
_entity.id
_entity.type
_entity.pdbx_description
1 polymer ?
#
loop_
_entity_poly.entity_id
_entity_poly.type
_entity_poly.pdbx_seq_one_letter_code
_entity_poly.pdbx_strand_id
1 'polypeptide(L)'
;MKRLLIFCGVLLLCLQANTQPYLQSSAVDVSQDFKDFSNTYFFADSLASFDPATASGTISWKRYSLFARQAFNTTTVLPQPLKMLDFPETQYENDPQLRFSIDFISPVTVRLRVYTSPVILPEEESLMLTGTPPRDGSWTYKKGNGTHTYTGRGGSIVIREYPFSIMLCDERGREMTRTRHWADNDSTQIKVLPFQFIKRASDNIRSINPVFSLRPNEKIVGCGESPTALNKVGQKVHLFVTDPQSPEGDQMYKPIPFFISNKGYGMFMHTSAPVTCDFGATHAGSAKLFMADETLDLFLFWGKPAEIIDQYTNLTGKATMPPLWSFGTWMSRITYFSQEEGYEVARQLRQNRIPADVIHFDTGWFQTDWQCDYVFAPDRFPDAQKMINDLLADGFHISLWQLPYFTPKNKYFPELIEKGLYVKNEKGGLPYEDVVLDFSNPETVTWYQEKLEGLLKMGVGAIKVDFG
;
A
#
# COMPACT_ATOMS: atom_id res chain seq x y z
N MET A 1 26.56 4.17 67.42
CA MET A 1 25.35 4.29 66.56
C MET A 1 25.77 4.00 65.12
N LYS A 2 25.82 2.72 64.69
CA LYS A 2 24.78 2.02 63.90
C LYS A 2 24.21 2.82 62.70
N ARG A 3 24.79 2.50 61.53
CA ARG A 3 24.23 2.33 60.17
C ARG A 3 22.82 2.88 59.90
N LEU A 4 22.68 3.63 58.80
CA LEU A 4 21.74 3.29 57.71
C LEU A 4 22.11 4.07 56.43
N LEU A 5 22.78 3.40 55.48
CA LEU A 5 22.79 3.83 54.07
C LEU A 5 21.56 3.19 53.43
N ILE A 6 20.56 4.00 53.12
CA ILE A 6 19.39 3.58 52.34
C ILE A 6 19.81 3.62 50.86
N PHE A 7 20.02 2.45 50.28
CA PHE A 7 20.10 2.27 48.83
C PHE A 7 18.68 2.42 48.28
N CYS A 8 18.36 3.59 47.73
CA CYS A 8 17.14 3.76 46.94
C CYS A 8 17.40 3.16 45.55
N GLY A 9 17.09 1.87 45.40
CA GLY A 9 16.98 1.25 44.08
C GLY A 9 15.83 1.88 43.33
N VAL A 10 16.13 2.77 42.39
CA VAL A 10 15.15 3.24 41.40
C VAL A 10 14.91 2.07 40.45
N LEU A 11 13.84 1.31 40.69
CA LEU A 11 13.24 0.48 39.65
C LEU A 11 12.70 1.43 38.57
N LEU A 12 13.45 1.61 37.48
CA LEU A 12 12.88 2.11 36.23
C LEU A 12 11.95 1.03 35.68
N LEU A 13 10.67 1.09 36.07
CA LEU A 13 9.61 0.50 35.28
C LEU A 13 9.48 1.35 34.01
N CYS A 14 10.19 0.94 32.95
CA CYS A 14 9.87 1.39 31.61
C CYS A 14 8.46 0.88 31.28
N LEU A 15 7.45 1.72 31.53
CA LEU A 15 6.17 1.63 30.86
C LEU A 15 6.43 1.94 29.38
N GLN A 16 6.64 0.90 28.57
CA GLN A 16 6.55 1.03 27.12
C GLN A 16 5.08 1.30 26.79
N ALA A 17 4.77 2.57 26.53
CA ALA A 17 3.57 2.96 25.82
C ALA A 17 3.86 2.99 24.32
N ASN A 18 2.89 2.50 23.55
CA ASN A 18 2.81 2.37 22.09
C ASN A 18 3.66 1.28 21.45
N THR A 19 2.99 0.16 21.15
CA THR A 19 3.47 -0.98 20.39
C THR A 19 3.81 -0.57 18.96
N GLN A 20 5.04 -0.13 18.73
CA GLN A 20 5.71 -0.38 17.47
C GLN A 20 5.74 -1.90 17.23
N PRO A 21 5.59 -2.40 15.98
CA PRO A 21 5.80 -3.80 15.68
C PRO A 21 7.14 -4.27 16.27
N TYR A 22 7.10 -5.31 17.10
CA TYR A 22 8.29 -5.83 17.78
C TYR A 22 9.28 -6.48 16.80
N LEU A 23 8.77 -6.94 15.66
CA LEU A 23 9.54 -7.58 14.60
C LEU A 23 9.41 -6.76 13.31
N GLN A 24 10.51 -6.63 12.56
CA GLN A 24 10.51 -5.98 11.24
C GLN A 24 9.49 -6.62 10.28
N SER A 25 9.28 -7.94 10.37
CA SER A 25 8.32 -8.67 9.54
C SER A 25 6.86 -8.42 9.93
N SER A 26 6.58 -7.73 11.05
CA SER A 26 5.21 -7.44 11.44
C SER A 26 4.65 -6.28 10.61
N ALA A 27 3.58 -6.55 9.88
CA ALA A 27 2.88 -5.52 9.11
C ALA A 27 2.33 -4.40 10.02
N VAL A 28 2.32 -3.18 9.51
CA VAL A 28 1.84 -2.00 10.24
C VAL A 28 0.31 -2.01 10.33
N ASP A 29 -0.23 -1.91 11.55
CA ASP A 29 -1.66 -1.77 11.83
C ASP A 29 -2.03 -0.31 12.13
N VAL A 30 -2.34 0.44 11.08
CA VAL A 30 -2.70 1.87 11.16
C VAL A 30 -3.98 2.10 11.97
N SER A 31 -4.85 1.10 12.11
CA SER A 31 -6.11 1.28 12.86
C SER A 31 -5.91 1.51 14.36
N GLN A 32 -4.72 1.22 14.91
CA GLN A 32 -4.42 1.45 16.32
C GLN A 32 -4.39 2.94 16.64
N ASP A 33 -3.86 3.78 15.74
CA ASP A 33 -3.85 5.23 15.91
C ASP A 33 -5.27 5.81 16.05
N PHE A 34 -6.25 5.18 15.39
CA PHE A 34 -7.67 5.57 15.43
C PHE A 34 -8.44 4.97 16.62
N LYS A 35 -7.74 4.28 17.53
CA LYS A 35 -8.28 3.80 18.81
C LYS A 35 -7.61 4.48 20.01
N ASP A 36 -6.55 5.25 19.79
CA ASP A 36 -5.83 5.95 20.85
C ASP A 36 -6.66 7.11 21.38
N PHE A 37 -6.87 7.14 22.70
CA PHE A 37 -7.67 8.14 23.40
C PHE A 37 -6.92 9.47 23.60
N SER A 38 -5.59 9.47 23.42
CA SER A 38 -4.77 10.68 23.48
C SER A 38 -4.88 11.52 22.21
N ASN A 39 -5.22 10.89 21.07
CA ASN A 39 -5.31 11.56 19.78
C ASN A 39 -6.52 12.50 19.71
N THR A 40 -6.37 13.57 18.92
CA THR A 40 -7.49 14.47 18.58
C THR A 40 -8.15 13.99 17.30
N TYR A 41 -9.47 13.93 17.29
CA TYR A 41 -10.27 13.43 16.17
C TYR A 41 -11.03 14.57 15.49
N PHE A 42 -11.17 14.48 14.17
CA PHE A 42 -11.87 15.45 13.36
C PHE A 42 -12.87 14.71 12.46
N PHE A 43 -14.16 14.85 12.71
CA PHE A 43 -15.22 14.16 11.97
C PHE A 43 -15.74 15.06 10.84
N ALA A 44 -15.87 14.51 9.64
CA ALA A 44 -16.54 15.20 8.53
C ALA A 44 -18.03 15.38 8.88
N ASP A 45 -18.50 16.62 8.94
CA ASP A 45 -19.82 16.97 9.46
C ASP A 45 -20.76 17.55 8.40
N SER A 46 -20.33 18.64 7.76
CA SER A 46 -21.14 19.41 6.82
C SER A 46 -20.30 19.93 5.65
N LEU A 47 -20.94 20.16 4.51
CA LEU A 47 -20.35 20.89 3.39
C LEU A 47 -20.34 22.40 3.73
N ALA A 48 -19.15 22.99 3.86
CA ALA A 48 -19.02 24.39 4.22
C ALA A 48 -19.07 25.32 3.00
N SER A 49 -18.45 24.90 1.88
CA SER A 49 -18.53 25.59 0.61
C SER A 49 -18.39 24.59 -0.55
N PHE A 50 -18.95 24.92 -1.71
CA PHE A 50 -18.81 24.11 -2.90
C PHE A 50 -18.96 24.95 -4.17
N ASP A 51 -17.99 24.84 -5.07
CA ASP A 51 -18.03 25.38 -6.41
C ASP A 51 -18.30 24.23 -7.41
N PRO A 52 -19.49 24.19 -8.03
CA PRO A 52 -19.84 23.13 -8.95
C PRO A 52 -19.06 23.18 -10.27
N ALA A 53 -18.47 24.32 -10.64
CA ALA A 53 -17.71 24.45 -11.90
C ALA A 53 -16.33 23.77 -11.81
N THR A 54 -15.69 23.84 -10.64
CA THR A 54 -14.41 23.17 -10.36
C THR A 54 -14.58 21.84 -9.63
N ALA A 55 -15.82 21.46 -9.27
CA ALA A 55 -16.14 20.30 -8.44
C ALA A 55 -15.29 20.23 -7.16
N SER A 56 -15.08 21.39 -6.55
CA SER A 56 -14.23 21.56 -5.36
C SER A 56 -14.93 22.35 -4.28
N GLY A 57 -14.51 22.16 -3.04
CA GLY A 57 -15.15 22.81 -1.90
C GLY A 57 -14.40 22.61 -0.60
N THR A 58 -15.06 22.92 0.51
CA THR A 58 -14.54 22.69 1.85
C THR A 58 -15.52 21.86 2.68
N ILE A 59 -14.97 20.93 3.47
CA ILE A 59 -15.69 20.15 4.47
C ILE A 59 -15.47 20.83 5.82
N SER A 60 -16.54 21.05 6.59
CA SER A 60 -16.42 21.40 8.01
C SER A 60 -16.10 20.16 8.81
N TRP A 61 -14.98 20.19 9.53
CA TRP A 61 -14.54 19.11 10.38
C TRP A 61 -14.77 19.46 11.84
N LYS A 62 -15.55 18.65 12.56
CA LYS A 62 -15.85 18.87 13.97
C LYS A 62 -14.85 18.15 14.85
N ARG A 63 -14.32 18.85 15.85
CA ARG A 63 -13.28 18.32 16.75
C ARG A 63 -13.87 17.47 17.88
N TYR A 64 -13.24 16.32 18.16
CA TYR A 64 -13.64 15.37 19.19
C TYR A 64 -12.44 14.79 19.95
N SER A 65 -12.70 14.35 21.18
CA SER A 65 -11.85 13.40 21.92
C SER A 65 -12.63 12.12 22.21
N LEU A 66 -11.92 11.02 22.37
CA LEU A 66 -12.52 9.75 22.80
C LEU A 66 -12.51 9.66 24.32
N PHE A 67 -13.65 9.27 24.91
CA PHE A 67 -13.78 9.03 26.34
C PHE A 67 -14.31 7.63 26.61
N ALA A 68 -13.92 7.09 27.76
CA ALA A 68 -14.50 5.86 28.27
C ALA A 68 -15.93 6.16 28.74
N ARG A 69 -16.89 5.34 28.31
CA ARG A 69 -18.28 5.41 28.73
C ARG A 69 -18.68 4.07 29.32
N GLN A 70 -18.97 4.05 30.61
CA GLN A 70 -19.59 2.89 31.24
C GLN A 70 -21.04 2.75 30.80
N ALA A 71 -21.41 1.55 30.37
CA ALA A 71 -22.76 1.11 30.07
C ALA A 71 -23.03 -0.21 30.79
N PHE A 72 -23.62 -0.13 31.99
CA PHE A 72 -23.89 -1.27 32.87
C PHE A 72 -22.66 -2.17 33.10
N ASN A 73 -22.59 -3.29 32.40
CA ASN A 73 -21.57 -4.33 32.49
C ASN A 73 -20.41 -4.19 31.49
N THR A 74 -20.37 -3.11 30.69
CA THR A 74 -19.30 -2.87 29.72
C THR A 74 -18.83 -1.41 29.75
N THR A 75 -17.59 -1.17 29.38
CA THR A 75 -17.07 0.18 29.11
C THR A 75 -16.81 0.28 27.62
N THR A 76 -17.44 1.24 26.96
CA THR A 76 -17.33 1.48 25.52
C THR A 76 -16.66 2.82 25.25
N VAL A 77 -16.38 3.10 23.98
CA VAL A 77 -15.91 4.42 23.53
C VAL A 77 -17.11 5.35 23.34
N LEU A 78 -16.99 6.60 23.78
CA LEU A 78 -17.90 7.70 23.45
C LEU A 78 -17.07 8.90 22.97
N PRO A 79 -17.14 9.27 21.68
CA PRO A 79 -16.62 10.55 21.22
C PRO A 79 -17.41 11.70 21.87
N GLN A 80 -16.71 12.71 22.37
CA GLN A 80 -17.31 13.95 22.86
C GLN A 80 -16.74 15.14 22.10
N PRO A 81 -17.58 16.14 21.73
CA PRO A 81 -17.09 17.38 21.13
C PRO A 81 -16.02 17.99 22.02
N LEU A 82 -14.90 18.34 21.41
CA LEU A 82 -13.78 18.96 22.11
C LEU A 82 -13.71 20.44 21.73
N LYS A 83 -13.84 21.32 22.71
CA LYS A 83 -13.40 22.70 22.56
C LYS A 83 -11.87 22.70 22.54
N MET A 84 -11.29 23.35 21.54
CA MET A 84 -9.87 23.49 21.31
C MET A 84 -9.15 23.96 22.57
N LEU A 85 -8.05 23.29 22.88
CA LEU A 85 -7.14 23.62 23.99
C LEU A 85 -5.76 24.04 23.47
N ASP A 86 -5.67 24.32 22.17
CA ASP A 86 -4.43 24.66 21.47
C ASP A 86 -3.94 26.05 21.94
N PHE A 87 -2.62 26.20 22.11
CA PHE A 87 -2.00 27.45 22.51
C PHE A 87 -1.01 27.94 21.43
N PRO A 88 -1.05 29.23 21.05
CA PRO A 88 -2.03 30.25 21.43
C PRO A 88 -3.39 30.08 20.74
N GLU A 89 -4.50 30.23 21.48
CA GLU A 89 -5.88 29.96 20.99
C GLU A 89 -6.22 30.73 19.70
N THR A 90 -5.74 31.96 19.56
CA THR A 90 -6.06 32.85 18.43
C THR A 90 -5.43 32.43 17.10
N GLN A 91 -4.55 31.43 17.08
CA GLN A 91 -3.81 31.01 15.88
C GLN A 91 -4.34 29.71 15.27
N TYR A 92 -5.32 29.06 15.90
CA TYR A 92 -5.81 27.75 15.48
C TYR A 92 -7.32 27.75 15.35
N GLU A 93 -7.82 26.97 14.41
CA GLU A 93 -9.26 26.77 14.22
C GLU A 93 -9.74 25.59 15.07
N ASN A 94 -10.86 25.77 15.79
CA ASN A 94 -11.47 24.67 16.54
C ASN A 94 -11.97 23.59 15.57
N ASP A 95 -12.80 24.02 14.62
CA ASP A 95 -13.45 23.20 13.60
C ASP A 95 -12.97 23.65 12.22
N PRO A 96 -11.86 23.10 11.70
CA PRO A 96 -11.28 23.58 10.47
C PRO A 96 -12.20 23.29 9.27
N GLN A 97 -12.21 24.21 8.30
CA GLN A 97 -12.83 23.99 6.99
C GLN A 97 -11.74 23.65 5.99
N LEU A 98 -11.66 22.39 5.58
CA LEU A 98 -10.54 21.88 4.77
C LEU A 98 -11.00 21.45 3.40
N ARG A 99 -10.12 21.60 2.42
CA ARG A 99 -10.46 21.47 1.01
C ARG A 99 -10.70 20.01 0.61
N PHE A 100 -11.54 19.84 -0.41
CA PHE A 100 -11.64 18.61 -1.20
C PHE A 100 -11.91 18.96 -2.67
N SER A 101 -11.62 18.04 -3.58
CA SER A 101 -11.93 18.18 -5.00
C SER A 101 -12.25 16.83 -5.65
N ILE A 102 -13.02 16.88 -6.73
CA ILE A 102 -13.30 15.74 -7.60
C ILE A 102 -12.77 16.10 -8.99
N ASP A 103 -11.81 15.32 -9.48
CA ASP A 103 -11.35 15.40 -10.86
C ASP A 103 -12.00 14.27 -11.67
N PHE A 104 -12.63 14.62 -12.79
CA PHE A 104 -13.24 13.64 -13.69
C PHE A 104 -12.16 13.10 -14.63
N ILE A 105 -11.84 11.81 -14.53
CA ILE A 105 -10.70 11.20 -15.24
C ILE A 105 -11.15 10.55 -16.56
N SER A 106 -12.30 9.90 -16.52
CA SER A 106 -12.96 9.28 -17.68
C SER A 106 -14.47 9.31 -17.48
N PRO A 107 -15.30 8.92 -18.46
CA PRO A 107 -16.75 8.81 -18.28
C PRO A 107 -17.20 7.83 -17.18
N VAL A 108 -16.29 7.01 -16.65
CA VAL A 108 -16.54 5.97 -15.64
C VAL A 108 -15.52 5.99 -14.49
N THR A 109 -14.68 7.01 -14.39
CA THR A 109 -13.64 7.12 -13.36
C THR A 109 -13.53 8.55 -12.85
N VAL A 110 -13.47 8.72 -11.52
CA VAL A 110 -13.18 10.01 -10.89
C VAL A 110 -12.05 9.87 -9.87
N ARG A 111 -11.32 10.94 -9.64
CA ARG A 111 -10.33 11.06 -8.56
C ARG A 111 -10.88 11.99 -7.49
N LEU A 112 -11.01 11.49 -6.27
CA LEU A 112 -11.44 12.25 -5.10
C LEU A 112 -10.23 12.57 -4.24
N ARG A 113 -9.99 13.86 -3.99
CA ARG A 113 -8.96 14.33 -3.07
C ARG A 113 -9.59 15.03 -1.87
N VAL A 114 -9.21 14.65 -0.65
CA VAL A 114 -9.64 15.30 0.59
C VAL A 114 -8.42 15.60 1.45
N TYR A 115 -8.27 16.86 1.87
CA TYR A 115 -7.08 17.33 2.59
C TYR A 115 -7.34 17.46 4.09
N THR A 116 -6.37 17.07 4.91
CA THR A 116 -6.42 17.25 6.37
C THR A 116 -5.70 18.52 6.85
N SER A 117 -5.19 19.33 5.92
CA SER A 117 -4.42 20.56 6.16
C SER A 117 -4.88 21.70 5.25
N PRO A 118 -4.80 22.97 5.68
CA PRO A 118 -4.96 24.11 4.77
C PRO A 118 -3.78 24.25 3.81
N VAL A 119 -2.62 23.66 4.15
CA VAL A 119 -1.46 23.58 3.28
C VAL A 119 -1.63 22.38 2.36
N ILE A 120 -1.80 22.66 1.07
CA ILE A 120 -1.85 21.64 0.02
C ILE A 120 -0.48 21.63 -0.64
N LEU A 121 0.20 20.49 -0.57
CA LEU A 121 1.47 20.30 -1.27
C LEU A 121 1.22 20.24 -2.78
N PRO A 122 2.16 20.74 -3.61
CA PRO A 122 2.12 20.53 -5.04
C PRO A 122 2.02 19.04 -5.37
N GLU A 123 1.31 18.72 -6.45
CA GLU A 123 1.26 17.35 -6.94
C GLU A 123 2.61 16.98 -7.56
N GLU A 124 3.20 15.90 -7.06
CA GLU A 124 4.43 15.32 -7.58
C GLU A 124 4.13 14.16 -8.53
N GLU A 125 5.09 13.81 -9.37
CA GLU A 125 4.99 12.62 -10.22
C GLU A 125 4.93 11.37 -9.34
N SER A 126 3.94 10.51 -9.61
CA SER A 126 3.75 9.27 -8.85
C SER A 126 4.28 8.08 -9.63
N LEU A 127 5.13 7.27 -8.98
CA LEU A 127 5.59 5.99 -9.51
C LEU A 127 4.46 4.96 -9.66
N MET A 128 3.29 5.20 -9.05
CA MET A 128 2.12 4.33 -9.18
C MET A 128 1.28 4.62 -10.43
N LEU A 129 1.54 5.74 -11.12
CA LEU A 129 0.79 6.18 -12.29
C LEU A 129 1.72 6.21 -13.51
N THR A 130 1.22 5.84 -14.68
CA THR A 130 2.01 5.93 -15.93
C THR A 130 2.15 7.35 -16.47
N GLY A 131 1.67 8.34 -15.73
CA GLY A 131 1.69 9.75 -16.10
C GLY A 131 0.52 10.51 -15.46
N THR A 132 0.39 11.78 -15.84
CA THR A 132 -0.71 12.63 -15.35
C THR A 132 -2.07 12.07 -15.76
N PRO A 133 -2.99 11.81 -14.82
CA PRO A 133 -4.33 11.35 -15.15
C PRO A 133 -5.04 12.31 -16.11
N PRO A 134 -5.75 11.79 -17.12
CA PRO A 134 -6.49 12.63 -18.07
C PRO A 134 -7.63 13.39 -17.38
N ARG A 135 -8.19 14.38 -18.09
CA ARG A 135 -9.43 15.08 -17.70
C ARG A 135 -10.55 14.74 -18.66
N ASP A 136 -11.73 14.51 -18.12
CA ASP A 136 -12.95 14.21 -18.86
C ASP A 136 -14.03 15.27 -18.64
N GLY A 137 -14.60 15.77 -19.73
CA GLY A 137 -15.65 16.79 -19.70
C GLY A 137 -17.08 16.24 -19.86
N SER A 138 -17.27 14.92 -19.85
CA SER A 138 -18.56 14.30 -20.17
C SER A 138 -19.54 14.26 -18.98
N TRP A 139 -19.05 14.50 -17.76
CA TRP A 139 -19.87 14.47 -16.55
C TRP A 139 -20.80 15.67 -16.47
N THR A 140 -22.08 15.40 -16.19
CA THR A 140 -23.10 16.45 -16.08
C THR A 140 -23.45 16.74 -14.63
N TYR A 141 -23.44 18.02 -14.25
CA TYR A 141 -23.80 18.49 -12.92
C TYR A 141 -25.31 18.74 -12.77
N LYS A 142 -25.86 18.38 -11.60
CA LYS A 142 -27.20 18.77 -11.17
C LYS A 142 -27.21 19.14 -9.68
N LYS A 143 -27.77 20.30 -9.36
CA LYS A 143 -28.11 20.69 -7.98
C LYS A 143 -29.43 20.03 -7.57
N GLY A 144 -29.44 19.36 -6.43
CA GLY A 144 -30.64 18.86 -5.75
C GLY A 144 -30.87 19.57 -4.42
N ASN A 145 -31.93 19.18 -3.71
CA ASN A 145 -32.17 19.66 -2.35
C ASN A 145 -31.07 19.11 -1.43
N GLY A 146 -30.22 19.98 -0.89
CA GLY A 146 -29.09 19.61 -0.03
C GLY A 146 -28.05 18.69 -0.68
N THR A 147 -28.01 18.59 -2.01
CA THR A 147 -27.14 17.65 -2.74
C THR A 147 -26.56 18.25 -4.02
N HIS A 148 -25.36 17.79 -4.38
CA HIS A 148 -24.66 18.09 -5.63
C HIS A 148 -24.35 16.77 -6.32
N THR A 149 -24.87 16.56 -7.53
CA THR A 149 -24.72 15.29 -8.26
C THR A 149 -23.96 15.51 -9.54
N TYR A 150 -22.94 14.70 -9.78
CA TYR A 150 -22.29 14.56 -11.09
C TYR A 150 -22.61 13.19 -11.64
N THR A 151 -23.14 13.15 -12.86
CA THR A 151 -23.52 11.91 -13.53
C THR A 151 -22.61 11.68 -14.72
N GLY A 152 -21.96 10.52 -14.75
CA GLY A 152 -21.16 10.02 -15.86
C GLY A 152 -21.87 8.85 -16.54
N ARG A 153 -21.15 8.13 -17.41
CA ARG A 153 -21.70 7.00 -18.15
C ARG A 153 -22.07 5.82 -17.24
N GLY A 154 -21.24 5.50 -16.24
CA GLY A 154 -21.38 4.31 -15.40
C GLY A 154 -22.18 4.50 -14.12
N GLY A 155 -22.60 5.74 -13.81
CA GLY A 155 -23.27 6.07 -12.56
C GLY A 155 -23.07 7.52 -12.15
N SER A 156 -23.22 7.80 -10.86
CA SER A 156 -23.07 9.16 -10.33
C SER A 156 -22.31 9.22 -9.03
N ILE A 157 -21.62 10.33 -8.80
CA ILE A 157 -21.10 10.74 -7.50
C ILE A 157 -21.97 11.86 -6.94
N VAL A 158 -22.43 11.70 -5.70
CA VAL A 158 -23.34 12.62 -5.01
C VAL A 158 -22.69 13.12 -3.73
N ILE A 159 -22.54 14.44 -3.62
CA ILE A 159 -22.14 15.12 -2.39
C ILE A 159 -23.42 15.59 -1.69
N ARG A 160 -23.66 15.13 -0.46
CA ARG A 160 -24.72 15.63 0.42
C ARG A 160 -24.15 16.69 1.34
N GLU A 161 -24.88 17.79 1.52
CA GLU A 161 -24.45 18.92 2.34
C GLU A 161 -24.49 18.59 3.84
N TYR A 162 -25.62 18.09 4.32
CA TYR A 162 -25.80 17.68 5.71
C TYR A 162 -26.84 16.56 5.82
N PRO A 163 -26.59 15.52 6.64
CA PRO A 163 -25.28 15.14 7.15
C PRO A 163 -24.30 14.88 5.99
N PHE A 164 -23.06 15.37 6.09
CA PHE A 164 -22.13 15.31 4.96
C PHE A 164 -21.86 13.86 4.54
N SER A 165 -21.93 13.61 3.24
CA SER A 165 -21.53 12.32 2.68
C SER A 165 -21.15 12.42 1.21
N ILE A 166 -20.16 11.64 0.80
CA ILE A 166 -19.86 11.37 -0.60
C ILE A 166 -20.40 9.98 -0.93
N MET A 167 -21.28 9.89 -1.91
CA MET A 167 -22.04 8.70 -2.24
C MET A 167 -21.83 8.31 -3.70
N LEU A 168 -21.58 7.02 -3.95
CA LEU A 168 -21.48 6.43 -5.28
C LEU A 168 -22.80 5.73 -5.59
N CYS A 169 -23.40 6.05 -6.73
CA CYS A 169 -24.60 5.39 -7.23
C CYS A 169 -24.33 4.71 -8.57
N ASP A 170 -25.06 3.65 -8.85
CA ASP A 170 -25.08 2.99 -10.16
C ASP A 170 -25.86 3.82 -11.20
N GLU A 171 -25.90 3.35 -12.45
CA GLU A 171 -26.63 3.97 -13.57
C GLU A 171 -28.14 4.17 -13.30
N ARG A 172 -28.72 3.42 -12.33
CA ARG A 172 -30.13 3.52 -11.95
C ARG A 172 -30.35 4.45 -10.76
N GLY A 173 -29.29 5.12 -10.29
CA GLY A 173 -29.32 5.98 -9.10
C GLY A 173 -29.38 5.21 -7.77
N ARG A 174 -29.13 3.90 -7.77
CA ARG A 174 -29.09 3.10 -6.53
C ARG A 174 -27.73 3.28 -5.87
N GLU A 175 -27.73 3.62 -4.59
CA GLU A 175 -26.51 3.77 -3.80
C GLU A 175 -25.75 2.44 -3.65
N MET A 176 -24.54 2.43 -4.20
CA MET A 176 -23.58 1.33 -4.08
C MET A 176 -22.85 1.42 -2.74
N THR A 177 -22.31 2.59 -2.42
CA THR A 177 -21.66 2.90 -1.14
C THR A 177 -21.68 4.40 -0.84
N ARG A 178 -21.52 4.80 0.42
CA ARG A 178 -21.35 6.20 0.84
C ARG A 178 -20.39 6.32 2.01
N THR A 179 -19.73 7.47 2.16
CA THR A 179 -19.04 7.78 3.42
C THR A 179 -20.05 7.89 4.57
N ARG A 180 -19.69 7.35 5.74
CA ARG A 180 -20.53 7.37 6.94
C ARG A 180 -20.39 8.69 7.69
N HIS A 181 -21.51 9.17 8.22
CA HIS A 181 -21.60 10.29 9.12
C HIS A 181 -21.90 9.82 10.56
N TRP A 182 -21.60 10.63 11.58
CA TRP A 182 -21.87 10.26 12.98
C TRP A 182 -23.35 9.92 13.22
N ALA A 183 -24.24 10.66 12.57
CA ALA A 183 -25.69 10.46 12.59
C ALA A 183 -26.15 9.06 12.13
N ASP A 184 -25.34 8.34 11.32
CA ASP A 184 -25.65 6.96 10.90
C ASP A 184 -25.53 5.94 12.06
N ASN A 185 -25.24 6.40 13.28
CA ASN A 185 -25.16 5.56 14.49
C ASN A 185 -26.46 5.54 15.32
N ASP A 186 -27.53 6.19 14.87
CA ASP A 186 -28.80 6.33 15.61
C ASP A 186 -29.39 4.98 16.04
N SER A 187 -29.29 3.97 15.19
CA SER A 187 -29.96 2.67 15.32
C SER A 187 -29.04 1.55 15.82
N THR A 188 -27.81 1.87 16.24
CA THR A 188 -26.82 0.88 16.71
C THR A 188 -26.22 1.26 18.07
N GLN A 189 -25.98 0.25 18.91
CA GLN A 189 -25.20 0.39 20.14
C GLN A 189 -23.69 0.22 19.90
N ILE A 190 -23.30 -0.41 18.79
CA ILE A 190 -21.91 -0.47 18.34
C ILE A 190 -21.63 0.82 17.58
N LYS A 191 -21.14 1.84 18.29
CA LYS A 191 -20.83 3.14 17.70
C LYS A 191 -19.62 3.02 16.77
N VAL A 192 -19.83 3.36 15.51
CA VAL A 192 -18.81 3.41 14.46
C VAL A 192 -18.37 4.85 14.29
N LEU A 193 -17.07 5.12 14.47
CA LEU A 193 -16.50 6.41 14.13
C LEU A 193 -16.76 6.70 12.63
N PRO A 194 -17.24 7.91 12.27
CA PRO A 194 -17.61 8.26 10.90
C PRO A 194 -16.36 8.57 10.08
N PHE A 195 -16.50 9.02 8.83
CA PHE A 195 -15.36 9.55 8.06
C PHE A 195 -14.62 10.63 8.87
N GLN A 196 -13.36 10.36 9.19
CA GLN A 196 -12.54 11.19 10.06
C GLN A 196 -11.08 11.26 9.62
N PHE A 197 -10.38 12.28 10.13
CA PHE A 197 -8.94 12.23 10.30
C PHE A 197 -8.57 12.43 11.77
N ILE A 198 -7.34 12.07 12.12
CA ILE A 198 -6.79 12.27 13.45
C ILE A 198 -5.57 13.18 13.38
N LYS A 199 -5.25 13.80 14.52
CA LYS A 199 -3.94 14.39 14.80
C LYS A 199 -3.34 13.62 15.96
N ARG A 200 -2.21 12.97 15.72
CA ARG A 200 -1.56 12.12 16.73
C ARG A 200 -0.96 12.96 17.86
N ALA A 201 -1.14 12.52 19.09
CA ALA A 201 -0.57 13.19 20.25
C ALA A 201 0.95 13.02 20.36
N SER A 202 1.50 11.93 19.81
CA SER A 202 2.92 11.58 19.88
C SER A 202 3.83 12.49 19.06
N ASP A 203 3.36 12.93 17.89
CA ASP A 203 4.18 13.62 16.89
C ASP A 203 3.46 14.73 16.11
N ASN A 204 2.16 14.98 16.41
CA ASN A 204 1.29 15.93 15.71
C ASN A 204 1.03 15.64 14.21
N ILE A 205 1.49 14.50 13.70
CA ILE A 205 1.22 14.08 12.31
C ILE A 205 -0.25 13.71 12.18
N ARG A 206 -0.82 13.95 10.99
CA ARG A 206 -2.20 13.59 10.69
C ARG A 206 -2.29 12.25 9.96
N SER A 207 -3.44 11.61 10.09
CA SER A 207 -3.77 10.39 9.33
C SER A 207 -5.27 10.36 9.07
N ILE A 208 -5.68 9.85 7.91
CA ILE A 208 -7.07 9.89 7.45
C ILE A 208 -7.69 8.49 7.38
N ASN A 209 -8.99 8.41 7.66
CA ASN A 209 -9.76 7.19 7.57
C ASN A 209 -11.13 7.47 6.91
N PRO A 210 -11.26 7.38 5.59
CA PRO A 210 -12.58 7.30 4.98
C PRO A 210 -13.29 6.02 5.44
N VAL A 211 -14.49 6.21 5.99
CA VAL A 211 -15.36 5.12 6.43
C VAL A 211 -16.53 5.04 5.48
N PHE A 212 -16.60 3.97 4.69
CA PHE A 212 -17.67 3.71 3.74
C PHE A 212 -18.70 2.73 4.29
N SER A 213 -19.94 2.81 3.81
CA SER A 213 -20.96 1.81 4.08
C SER A 213 -20.66 0.51 3.31
N LEU A 214 -20.81 -0.63 3.97
CA LEU A 214 -20.81 -1.94 3.32
C LEU A 214 -22.25 -2.45 3.20
N ARG A 215 -22.63 -2.94 2.03
CA ARG A 215 -23.99 -3.39 1.72
C ARG A 215 -24.19 -4.88 2.00
N PRO A 216 -25.43 -5.34 2.26
CA PRO A 216 -25.73 -6.76 2.33
C PRO A 216 -25.29 -7.51 1.06
N ASN A 217 -24.69 -8.69 1.25
CA ASN A 217 -24.17 -9.56 0.19
C ASN A 217 -23.11 -8.90 -0.71
N GLU A 218 -22.48 -7.83 -0.23
CA GLU A 218 -21.31 -7.26 -0.88
C GLU A 218 -20.11 -8.18 -0.73
N LYS A 219 -19.30 -8.24 -1.78
CA LYS A 219 -18.04 -8.98 -1.82
C LYS A 219 -16.96 -8.00 -2.25
N ILE A 220 -15.86 -8.01 -1.53
CA ILE A 220 -14.68 -7.20 -1.81
C ILE A 220 -13.56 -8.15 -2.21
N VAL A 221 -12.89 -7.88 -3.33
CA VAL A 221 -11.71 -8.63 -3.81
C VAL A 221 -10.61 -7.65 -4.21
N GLY A 222 -9.35 -8.09 -4.20
CA GLY A 222 -8.18 -7.25 -4.45
C GLY A 222 -7.28 -7.21 -3.21
N CYS A 223 -6.73 -6.03 -2.91
CA CYS A 223 -5.73 -5.79 -1.87
C CYS A 223 -4.36 -6.43 -2.11
N GLY A 224 -4.09 -6.89 -3.34
CA GLY A 224 -2.84 -7.53 -3.72
C GLY A 224 -2.84 -9.05 -3.61
N GLU A 225 -1.66 -9.64 -3.52
CA GLU A 225 -1.42 -11.09 -3.40
C GLU A 225 -1.72 -11.57 -1.97
N SER A 226 -2.98 -11.45 -1.56
CA SER A 226 -3.40 -11.84 -0.22
C SER A 226 -3.72 -13.34 -0.17
N PRO A 227 -3.01 -14.14 0.65
CA PRO A 227 -3.21 -15.59 0.74
C PRO A 227 -4.48 -16.00 1.50
N THR A 228 -5.14 -15.06 2.17
CA THR A 228 -6.40 -15.30 2.87
C THR A 228 -7.58 -15.48 1.90
N ALA A 229 -8.77 -15.80 2.44
CA ALA A 229 -9.97 -15.98 1.62
C ALA A 229 -10.19 -14.82 0.62
N LEU A 230 -10.59 -15.17 -0.61
CA LEU A 230 -10.71 -14.23 -1.73
C LEU A 230 -11.65 -13.06 -1.42
N ASN A 231 -12.80 -13.34 -0.79
CA ASN A 231 -13.71 -12.30 -0.32
C ASN A 231 -13.16 -11.68 0.97
N LYS A 232 -12.74 -10.43 0.91
CA LYS A 232 -12.14 -9.69 2.03
C LYS A 232 -13.18 -9.19 3.04
N VAL A 233 -14.49 -9.28 2.74
CA VAL A 233 -15.53 -8.96 3.73
C VAL A 233 -15.40 -9.86 4.97
N GLY A 234 -15.40 -9.24 6.15
CA GLY A 234 -15.13 -9.87 7.44
C GLY A 234 -13.64 -9.89 7.82
N GLN A 235 -12.75 -9.38 6.97
CA GLN A 235 -11.31 -9.38 7.20
C GLN A 235 -10.76 -7.98 7.44
N LYS A 236 -9.65 -7.94 8.16
CA LYS A 236 -8.77 -6.79 8.26
C LYS A 236 -7.49 -7.11 7.49
N VAL A 237 -7.12 -6.25 6.56
CA VAL A 237 -6.04 -6.49 5.60
C VAL A 237 -5.00 -5.38 5.76
N HIS A 238 -3.76 -5.76 6.01
CA HIS A 238 -2.63 -4.84 6.17
C HIS A 238 -1.93 -4.68 4.83
N LEU A 239 -1.98 -3.47 4.28
CA LEU A 239 -1.29 -3.09 3.05
C LEU A 239 0.05 -2.47 3.43
N PHE A 240 1.01 -3.34 3.70
CA PHE A 240 2.38 -3.01 4.02
C PHE A 240 3.26 -4.18 3.60
N VAL A 241 4.32 -3.90 2.83
CA VAL A 241 5.20 -4.96 2.32
C VAL A 241 5.92 -5.59 3.51
N THR A 242 5.84 -6.91 3.58
CA THR A 242 6.57 -7.72 4.57
C THR A 242 7.11 -8.94 3.87
N ASP A 243 8.20 -9.51 4.39
CA ASP A 243 8.57 -10.89 4.11
C ASP A 243 7.94 -11.81 5.17
N PRO A 244 6.77 -12.44 4.89
CA PRO A 244 6.13 -13.36 5.82
C PRO A 244 6.83 -14.72 5.94
N GLN A 245 7.91 -14.96 5.19
CA GLN A 245 8.65 -16.24 5.12
C GLN A 245 7.83 -17.45 4.64
N SER A 246 6.52 -17.29 4.40
CA SER A 246 5.59 -18.30 3.90
C SER A 246 4.27 -17.63 3.47
N PRO A 247 3.53 -18.17 2.48
CA PRO A 247 2.18 -17.71 2.14
C PRO A 247 1.09 -18.23 3.10
N GLU A 248 1.44 -18.85 4.23
CA GLU A 248 0.48 -19.43 5.18
C GLU A 248 -0.08 -18.42 6.21
N GLY A 249 0.48 -17.20 6.25
CA GLY A 249 0.04 -16.10 7.12
C GLY A 249 -0.94 -15.14 6.47
N ASP A 250 -1.28 -14.04 7.14
CA ASP A 250 -2.12 -12.94 6.62
C ASP A 250 -1.31 -11.78 6.00
N GLN A 251 0.01 -11.84 6.13
CA GLN A 251 1.00 -10.91 5.62
C GLN A 251 1.29 -11.14 4.12
N MET A 252 1.84 -10.13 3.44
CA MET A 252 1.94 -10.12 1.98
C MET A 252 3.28 -9.59 1.48
N TYR A 253 3.83 -10.29 0.48
CA TYR A 253 4.92 -9.79 -0.35
C TYR A 253 4.45 -8.66 -1.28
N LYS A 254 3.21 -8.73 -1.79
CA LYS A 254 2.69 -7.83 -2.82
C LYS A 254 1.34 -7.21 -2.44
N PRO A 255 1.26 -6.43 -1.34
CA PRO A 255 0.07 -5.67 -1.03
C PRO A 255 -0.17 -4.60 -2.11
N ILE A 256 -1.40 -4.53 -2.63
CA ILE A 256 -1.78 -3.51 -3.63
C ILE A 256 -2.93 -2.69 -3.05
N PRO A 257 -2.83 -1.35 -2.99
CA PRO A 257 -3.88 -0.50 -2.43
C PRO A 257 -5.05 -0.29 -3.39
N PHE A 258 -5.60 -1.38 -3.92
CA PHE A 258 -6.73 -1.39 -4.84
C PHE A 258 -7.69 -2.54 -4.54
N PHE A 259 -8.99 -2.28 -4.60
CA PHE A 259 -10.01 -3.32 -4.47
C PHE A 259 -11.21 -3.09 -5.40
N ILE A 260 -11.97 -4.15 -5.61
CA ILE A 260 -13.20 -4.18 -6.41
C ILE A 260 -14.34 -4.72 -5.56
N SER A 261 -15.50 -4.06 -5.66
CA SER A 261 -16.76 -4.52 -5.09
C SER A 261 -17.66 -5.15 -6.16
N ASN A 262 -18.34 -6.24 -5.80
CA ASN A 262 -19.40 -6.81 -6.64
C ASN A 262 -20.64 -5.90 -6.79
N LYS A 263 -20.69 -4.75 -6.10
CA LYS A 263 -21.74 -3.73 -6.27
C LYS A 263 -21.52 -2.84 -7.48
N GLY A 264 -20.41 -3.01 -8.21
CA GLY A 264 -20.15 -2.31 -9.47
C GLY A 264 -19.19 -1.13 -9.35
N TYR A 265 -18.37 -1.11 -8.29
CA TYR A 265 -17.35 -0.07 -8.10
C TYR A 265 -16.00 -0.66 -7.70
N GLY A 266 -14.93 0.09 -7.96
CA GLY A 266 -13.59 -0.17 -7.44
C GLY A 266 -12.99 1.08 -6.83
N MET A 267 -11.99 0.90 -5.96
CA MET A 267 -11.25 2.00 -5.35
C MET A 267 -9.76 1.70 -5.39
N PHE A 268 -8.97 2.62 -5.93
CA PHE A 268 -7.51 2.65 -5.81
C PHE A 268 -7.14 3.77 -4.85
N MET A 269 -6.51 3.42 -3.74
CA MET A 269 -5.97 4.33 -2.74
C MET A 269 -4.57 4.74 -3.21
N HIS A 270 -4.46 5.96 -3.71
CA HIS A 270 -3.22 6.49 -4.29
C HIS A 270 -2.28 6.99 -3.19
N THR A 271 -1.64 6.05 -2.50
CA THR A 271 -0.64 6.33 -1.45
C THR A 271 0.36 5.18 -1.36
N SER A 272 1.62 5.49 -1.06
CA SER A 272 2.65 4.54 -0.65
C SER A 272 2.75 4.37 0.86
N ALA A 273 2.03 5.19 1.62
CA ALA A 273 1.99 5.08 3.07
C ALA A 273 1.31 3.76 3.49
N PRO A 274 1.62 3.23 4.69
CA PRO A 274 0.92 2.08 5.23
C PRO A 274 -0.60 2.29 5.23
N VAL A 275 -1.35 1.26 4.81
CA VAL A 275 -2.82 1.27 4.88
C VAL A 275 -3.30 0.02 5.60
N THR A 276 -4.33 0.16 6.44
CA THR A 276 -5.07 -0.96 7.02
C THR A 276 -6.52 -0.88 6.58
N CYS A 277 -6.98 -1.86 5.81
CA CYS A 277 -8.37 -1.96 5.39
C CYS A 277 -9.14 -2.86 6.35
N ASP A 278 -10.27 -2.40 6.88
CA ASP A 278 -11.21 -3.21 7.66
C ASP A 278 -12.52 -3.31 6.89
N PHE A 279 -12.75 -4.45 6.22
CA PHE A 279 -13.93 -4.68 5.39
C PHE A 279 -15.02 -5.37 6.20
N GLY A 280 -15.48 -4.70 7.25
CA GLY A 280 -16.57 -5.21 8.08
C GLY A 280 -16.15 -6.27 9.09
N ALA A 281 -14.86 -6.38 9.39
CA ALA A 281 -14.33 -7.23 10.45
C ALA A 281 -14.75 -6.70 11.84
N THR A 282 -14.66 -5.39 12.06
CA THR A 282 -15.08 -4.79 13.35
C THR A 282 -16.54 -4.36 13.37
N HIS A 283 -17.15 -4.10 12.21
CA HIS A 283 -18.57 -3.77 12.10
C HIS A 283 -19.09 -4.10 10.68
N ALA A 284 -20.00 -5.06 10.59
CA ALA A 284 -20.44 -5.68 9.32
C ALA A 284 -20.99 -4.69 8.26
N GLY A 285 -21.46 -3.51 8.66
CA GLY A 285 -22.00 -2.49 7.76
C GLY A 285 -21.01 -1.38 7.36
N SER A 286 -19.71 -1.56 7.59
CA SER A 286 -18.70 -0.54 7.29
C SER A 286 -17.42 -1.12 6.69
N ALA A 287 -16.88 -0.44 5.68
CA ALA A 287 -15.51 -0.58 5.22
C ALA A 287 -14.70 0.64 5.70
N LYS A 288 -13.57 0.43 6.37
CA LYS A 288 -12.70 1.51 6.89
C LYS A 288 -11.34 1.39 6.21
N LEU A 289 -10.80 2.50 5.72
CA LEU A 289 -9.50 2.53 5.06
C LEU A 289 -8.58 3.41 5.91
N PHE A 290 -7.94 2.84 6.93
CA PHE A 290 -7.04 3.59 7.79
C PHE A 290 -5.73 3.85 7.03
N MET A 291 -5.49 5.10 6.62
CA MET A 291 -4.34 5.49 5.81
C MET A 291 -3.40 6.34 6.65
N ALA A 292 -2.13 5.94 6.74
CA ALA A 292 -1.09 6.70 7.42
C ALA A 292 -0.60 7.89 6.57
N ASP A 293 -1.53 8.65 6.02
CA ASP A 293 -1.32 9.74 5.08
C ASP A 293 -2.19 10.94 5.48
N GLU A 294 -1.70 12.16 5.20
CA GLU A 294 -2.40 13.41 5.50
C GLU A 294 -3.38 13.82 4.39
N THR A 295 -3.34 13.15 3.23
CA THR A 295 -4.26 13.36 2.13
C THR A 295 -4.96 12.07 1.77
N LEU A 296 -6.29 12.12 1.65
CA LEU A 296 -7.04 11.07 0.99
C LEU A 296 -7.00 11.34 -0.51
N ASP A 297 -6.39 10.44 -1.29
CA ASP A 297 -6.41 10.47 -2.76
C ASP A 297 -6.95 9.12 -3.26
N LEU A 298 -8.19 9.11 -3.75
CA LEU A 298 -8.87 7.92 -4.23
C LEU A 298 -9.23 8.04 -5.70
N PHE A 299 -8.84 7.06 -6.51
CA PHE A 299 -9.49 6.83 -7.80
C PHE A 299 -10.68 5.88 -7.59
N LEU A 300 -11.85 6.33 -8.01
CA LEU A 300 -13.12 5.65 -7.91
C LEU A 300 -13.56 5.22 -9.31
N PHE A 301 -13.84 3.93 -9.46
CA PHE A 301 -14.18 3.32 -10.75
C PHE A 301 -15.62 2.79 -10.73
N TRP A 302 -16.33 2.92 -11.84
CA TRP A 302 -17.63 2.29 -12.06
C TRP A 302 -17.52 1.20 -13.12
N GLY A 303 -18.24 0.09 -12.92
CA GLY A 303 -18.39 -0.95 -13.95
C GLY A 303 -18.32 -2.37 -13.40
N LYS A 304 -18.20 -3.32 -14.31
CA LYS A 304 -17.95 -4.73 -13.99
C LYS A 304 -16.47 -4.95 -13.65
N PRO A 305 -16.11 -6.04 -12.95
CA PRO A 305 -14.72 -6.28 -12.54
C PRO A 305 -13.68 -6.16 -13.67
N ALA A 306 -13.95 -6.71 -14.85
CA ALA A 306 -13.04 -6.61 -15.99
C ALA A 306 -12.85 -5.17 -16.50
N GLU A 307 -13.94 -4.38 -16.53
CA GLU A 307 -13.91 -2.96 -16.93
C GLU A 307 -13.15 -2.13 -15.90
N ILE A 308 -13.34 -2.43 -14.61
CA ILE A 308 -12.63 -1.74 -13.51
C ILE A 308 -11.13 -2.05 -13.56
N ILE A 309 -10.73 -3.31 -13.82
CA ILE A 309 -9.32 -3.68 -13.99
C ILE A 309 -8.72 -2.95 -15.20
N ASP A 310 -9.47 -2.86 -16.31
CA ASP A 310 -9.00 -2.14 -17.49
C ASP A 310 -8.79 -0.64 -17.19
N GLN A 311 -9.73 0.00 -16.49
CA GLN A 311 -9.63 1.40 -16.06
C GLN A 311 -8.45 1.62 -15.10
N TYR A 312 -8.29 0.75 -14.10
CA TYR A 312 -7.18 0.80 -13.14
C TYR A 312 -5.83 0.70 -13.86
N THR A 313 -5.67 -0.31 -14.72
CA THR A 313 -4.41 -0.53 -15.47
C THR A 313 -4.17 0.48 -16.59
N ASN A 314 -5.18 1.25 -17.03
CA ASN A 314 -4.95 2.43 -17.88
C ASN A 314 -4.24 3.57 -17.11
N LEU A 315 -4.40 3.62 -15.79
CA LEU A 315 -3.74 4.61 -14.93
C LEU A 315 -2.41 4.12 -14.39
N THR A 316 -2.32 2.83 -14.03
CA THR A 316 -1.15 2.27 -13.32
C THR A 316 -0.24 1.43 -14.20
N GLY A 317 -0.60 1.21 -15.47
CA GLY A 317 0.18 0.47 -16.43
C GLY A 317 -0.43 -0.89 -16.79
N LYS A 318 -0.37 -1.20 -18.08
CA LYS A 318 -0.76 -2.50 -18.63
C LYS A 318 0.42 -3.46 -18.51
N ALA A 319 0.14 -4.70 -18.10
CA ALA A 319 1.10 -5.77 -18.23
C ALA A 319 1.44 -5.96 -19.73
N THR A 320 2.72 -5.91 -20.06
CA THR A 320 3.20 -6.23 -21.41
C THR A 320 3.14 -7.74 -21.63
N MET A 321 2.93 -8.17 -22.88
CA MET A 321 2.94 -9.59 -23.21
C MET A 321 4.37 -10.13 -23.07
N PRO A 322 4.65 -11.08 -22.16
CA PRO A 322 5.95 -11.71 -22.05
C PRO A 322 6.29 -12.52 -23.31
N PRO A 323 7.57 -12.84 -23.56
CA PRO A 323 7.96 -13.67 -24.70
C PRO A 323 7.38 -15.09 -24.58
N LEU A 324 7.07 -15.73 -25.70
CA LEU A 324 6.34 -17.01 -25.72
C LEU A 324 7.00 -18.11 -24.87
N TRP A 325 8.32 -18.20 -24.86
CA TRP A 325 9.07 -19.20 -24.09
C TRP A 325 8.87 -19.07 -22.57
N SER A 326 8.49 -17.89 -22.05
CA SER A 326 8.29 -17.71 -20.61
C SER A 326 7.04 -18.43 -20.09
N PHE A 327 6.10 -18.76 -20.98
CA PHE A 327 4.92 -19.59 -20.68
C PHE A 327 5.22 -21.09 -20.67
N GLY A 328 6.43 -21.48 -21.07
CA GLY A 328 6.92 -22.85 -21.04
C GLY A 328 7.18 -23.38 -19.64
N THR A 329 7.73 -24.59 -19.54
CA THR A 329 8.07 -25.17 -18.22
C THR A 329 9.43 -24.67 -17.74
N TRP A 330 9.46 -24.18 -16.49
CA TRP A 330 10.68 -23.72 -15.81
C TRP A 330 11.19 -24.82 -14.88
N MET A 331 12.41 -25.29 -15.10
CA MET A 331 13.08 -26.23 -14.20
C MET A 331 13.95 -25.47 -13.20
N SER A 332 13.63 -25.60 -11.92
CA SER A 332 14.25 -24.85 -10.83
C SER A 332 14.39 -25.69 -9.55
N ARG A 333 15.40 -25.37 -8.75
CA ARG A 333 15.58 -25.76 -7.34
C ARG A 333 16.52 -24.77 -6.68
N ILE A 334 16.57 -24.72 -5.34
CA ILE A 334 17.64 -24.04 -4.57
C ILE A 334 18.70 -25.09 -4.23
N THR A 335 19.79 -25.25 -4.98
CA THR A 335 20.24 -24.53 -6.18
C THR A 335 20.94 -25.50 -7.16
N TYR A 336 21.31 -25.04 -8.36
CA TYR A 336 22.31 -25.68 -9.21
C TYR A 336 23.65 -24.94 -9.04
N PHE A 337 24.69 -25.64 -8.59
CA PHE A 337 25.94 -25.01 -8.15
C PHE A 337 26.98 -24.86 -9.25
N SER A 338 26.83 -25.53 -10.39
CA SER A 338 27.87 -25.54 -11.42
C SER A 338 27.32 -25.63 -12.83
N GLN A 339 28.20 -25.33 -13.79
CA GLN A 339 27.94 -25.50 -15.22
C GLN A 339 27.57 -26.94 -15.58
N GLU A 340 28.24 -27.92 -14.98
CA GLU A 340 27.97 -29.34 -15.23
C GLU A 340 26.58 -29.74 -14.72
N GLU A 341 26.15 -29.24 -13.56
CA GLU A 341 24.78 -29.49 -13.09
C GLU A 341 23.73 -28.91 -14.03
N GLY A 342 24.00 -27.73 -14.63
CA GLY A 342 23.15 -27.13 -15.66
C GLY A 342 22.98 -28.04 -16.88
N TYR A 343 24.08 -28.55 -17.42
CA TYR A 343 24.05 -29.50 -18.53
C TYR A 343 23.38 -30.82 -18.17
N GLU A 344 23.62 -31.32 -16.96
CA GLU A 344 23.04 -32.56 -16.49
C GLU A 344 21.52 -32.47 -16.43
N VAL A 345 20.98 -31.37 -15.90
CA VAL A 345 19.54 -31.12 -15.85
C VAL A 345 18.95 -31.04 -17.25
N ALA A 346 19.56 -30.28 -18.16
CA ALA A 346 19.14 -30.19 -19.55
C ALA A 346 19.10 -31.58 -20.22
N ARG A 347 20.18 -32.35 -20.08
CA ARG A 347 20.30 -33.71 -20.59
C ARG A 347 19.21 -34.62 -20.04
N GLN A 348 18.96 -34.58 -18.73
CA GLN A 348 17.92 -35.40 -18.11
C GLN A 348 16.52 -35.02 -18.60
N LEU A 349 16.21 -33.74 -18.73
CA LEU A 349 14.91 -33.29 -19.27
C LEU A 349 14.70 -33.83 -20.69
N ARG A 350 15.71 -33.74 -21.55
CA ARG A 350 15.66 -34.27 -22.92
C ARG A 350 15.55 -35.79 -22.94
N GLN A 351 16.36 -36.51 -22.16
CA GLN A 351 16.33 -37.98 -22.06
C GLN A 351 14.98 -38.50 -21.56
N ASN A 352 14.38 -37.82 -20.59
CA ASN A 352 13.07 -38.18 -20.04
C ASN A 352 11.89 -37.62 -20.85
N ARG A 353 12.16 -36.91 -21.97
CA ARG A 353 11.14 -36.30 -22.83
C ARG A 353 10.21 -35.35 -22.08
N ILE A 354 10.76 -34.59 -21.14
CA ILE A 354 10.05 -33.55 -20.39
C ILE A 354 10.27 -32.23 -21.14
N PRO A 355 9.22 -31.61 -21.71
CA PRO A 355 9.33 -30.28 -22.31
C PRO A 355 9.70 -29.26 -21.24
N ALA A 356 10.69 -28.45 -21.52
CA ALA A 356 11.14 -27.37 -20.65
C ALA A 356 11.87 -26.31 -21.49
N ASP A 357 11.62 -25.06 -21.14
CA ASP A 357 12.02 -23.87 -21.89
C ASP A 357 12.97 -22.99 -21.07
N VAL A 358 12.99 -23.15 -19.74
CA VAL A 358 13.84 -22.36 -18.86
C VAL A 358 14.55 -23.24 -17.83
N ILE A 359 15.86 -23.03 -17.66
CA ILE A 359 16.63 -23.54 -16.53
C ILE A 359 16.96 -22.35 -15.62
N HIS A 360 16.54 -22.42 -14.37
CA HIS A 360 16.78 -21.39 -13.38
C HIS A 360 17.96 -21.76 -12.48
N PHE A 361 18.96 -20.89 -12.41
CA PHE A 361 20.02 -20.98 -11.42
C PHE A 361 19.69 -20.03 -10.25
N ASP A 362 19.42 -20.62 -9.10
CA ASP A 362 19.12 -19.90 -7.86
C ASP A 362 20.43 -19.46 -7.16
N THR A 363 20.39 -19.13 -5.87
CA THR A 363 21.46 -18.51 -5.05
C THR A 363 22.91 -18.96 -5.29
N GLY A 364 23.11 -20.21 -5.73
CA GLY A 364 24.42 -20.82 -5.92
C GLY A 364 25.20 -20.40 -7.17
N TRP A 365 24.69 -19.58 -8.10
CA TRP A 365 25.48 -19.20 -9.29
C TRP A 365 26.62 -18.21 -9.00
N PHE A 366 26.57 -17.51 -7.86
CA PHE A 366 27.63 -16.64 -7.34
C PHE A 366 28.74 -17.42 -6.64
N GLN A 367 29.96 -16.86 -6.54
CA GLN A 367 31.10 -17.52 -5.87
C GLN A 367 30.79 -17.97 -4.44
N THR A 368 30.19 -17.08 -3.65
CA THR A 368 29.66 -17.36 -2.31
C THR A 368 28.15 -17.45 -2.42
N ASP A 369 27.57 -18.55 -1.97
CA ASP A 369 26.12 -18.74 -1.93
C ASP A 369 25.43 -17.56 -1.21
N TRP A 370 24.27 -17.12 -1.72
CA TRP A 370 23.50 -15.95 -1.23
C TRP A 370 24.16 -14.57 -1.36
N GLN A 371 25.33 -14.45 -2.00
CA GLN A 371 26.05 -13.18 -2.12
C GLN A 371 25.95 -12.61 -3.54
N CYS A 372 24.98 -11.71 -3.77
CA CYS A 372 24.79 -11.08 -5.09
C CYS A 372 26.00 -10.23 -5.51
N ASP A 373 26.80 -10.77 -6.42
CA ASP A 373 28.00 -10.13 -6.94
C ASP A 373 28.02 -10.02 -8.48
N TYR A 374 26.88 -10.37 -9.09
CA TYR A 374 26.51 -10.26 -10.51
C TYR A 374 27.46 -10.93 -11.50
N VAL A 375 28.24 -11.92 -11.05
CA VAL A 375 29.19 -12.66 -11.88
C VAL A 375 29.07 -14.16 -11.59
N PHE A 376 29.13 -14.99 -12.63
CA PHE A 376 29.19 -16.45 -12.45
C PHE A 376 30.47 -16.84 -11.71
N ALA A 377 30.34 -17.76 -10.75
CA ALA A 377 31.49 -18.30 -10.03
C ALA A 377 32.48 -18.97 -11.01
N PRO A 378 33.69 -18.43 -11.24
CA PRO A 378 34.57 -18.90 -12.31
C PRO A 378 35.12 -20.32 -12.07
N ASP A 379 35.19 -20.76 -10.81
CA ASP A 379 35.61 -22.11 -10.43
C ASP A 379 34.56 -23.19 -10.74
N ARG A 380 33.27 -22.81 -10.74
CA ARG A 380 32.13 -23.71 -10.95
C ARG A 380 31.44 -23.54 -12.30
N PHE A 381 31.64 -22.39 -12.94
CA PHE A 381 31.17 -22.04 -14.27
C PHE A 381 32.36 -21.58 -15.13
N PRO A 382 33.30 -22.49 -15.45
CA PRO A 382 34.54 -22.14 -16.12
C PRO A 382 34.34 -21.54 -17.52
N ASP A 383 33.20 -21.82 -18.17
CA ASP A 383 32.79 -21.20 -19.43
C ASP A 383 31.28 -20.95 -19.46
N ALA A 384 30.82 -20.05 -18.58
CA ALA A 384 29.40 -19.68 -18.48
C ALA A 384 28.81 -19.21 -19.82
N GLN A 385 29.59 -18.51 -20.65
CA GLN A 385 29.14 -18.05 -21.96
C GLN A 385 28.85 -19.22 -22.90
N LYS A 386 29.74 -20.21 -22.96
CA LYS A 386 29.50 -21.42 -23.73
C LYS A 386 28.29 -22.19 -23.21
N MET A 387 28.14 -22.31 -21.88
CA MET A 387 26.96 -22.96 -21.29
C MET A 387 25.65 -22.30 -21.71
N ILE A 388 25.57 -20.97 -21.64
CA ILE A 388 24.37 -20.24 -22.07
C ILE A 388 24.09 -20.49 -23.56
N ASN A 389 25.12 -20.45 -24.41
CA ASN A 389 24.97 -20.68 -25.85
C ASN A 389 24.53 -22.11 -26.18
N ASP A 390 25.16 -23.11 -25.56
CA ASP A 390 24.84 -24.52 -25.76
C ASP A 390 23.41 -24.85 -25.30
N LEU A 391 23.01 -24.36 -24.11
CA LEU A 391 21.68 -24.56 -23.57
C LEU A 391 20.61 -23.84 -24.41
N LEU A 392 20.90 -22.63 -24.88
CA LEU A 392 20.02 -21.91 -25.81
C LEU A 392 19.86 -22.65 -27.15
N ALA A 393 20.95 -23.24 -27.68
CA ALA A 393 20.91 -24.05 -28.88
C ALA A 393 20.07 -25.34 -28.71
N ASP A 394 20.00 -25.87 -27.49
CA ASP A 394 19.10 -26.97 -27.11
C ASP A 394 17.70 -26.48 -26.71
N GLY A 395 17.38 -25.19 -26.89
CA GLY A 395 16.06 -24.62 -26.66
C GLY A 395 15.76 -24.20 -25.22
N PHE A 396 16.77 -24.04 -24.37
CA PHE A 396 16.62 -23.55 -23.00
C PHE A 396 17.07 -22.10 -22.85
N HIS A 397 16.21 -21.26 -22.30
CA HIS A 397 16.58 -19.96 -21.77
C HIS A 397 17.13 -20.10 -20.34
N ILE A 398 18.03 -19.20 -19.96
CA ILE A 398 18.58 -19.14 -18.60
C ILE A 398 17.89 -18.07 -17.79
N SER A 399 17.49 -18.42 -16.57
CA SER A 399 17.05 -17.48 -15.54
C SER A 399 18.03 -17.45 -14.37
N LEU A 400 18.34 -16.27 -13.85
CA LEU A 400 19.25 -16.10 -12.70
C LEU A 400 18.54 -15.43 -11.52
N TRP A 401 18.78 -15.94 -10.31
CA TRP A 401 18.30 -15.32 -9.08
C TRP A 401 19.15 -14.14 -8.62
N GLN A 402 18.50 -13.11 -8.08
CA GLN A 402 19.14 -11.93 -7.51
C GLN A 402 18.28 -11.32 -6.39
N LEU A 403 18.89 -10.46 -5.57
CA LEU A 403 18.21 -9.64 -4.56
C LEU A 403 18.87 -8.24 -4.44
N PRO A 404 18.19 -7.24 -3.86
CA PRO A 404 18.70 -5.87 -3.76
C PRO A 404 19.50 -5.56 -2.47
N TYR A 405 19.92 -6.59 -1.71
CA TYR A 405 20.64 -6.43 -0.43
C TYR A 405 22.09 -6.92 -0.52
N PHE A 406 22.97 -6.22 0.19
CA PHE A 406 24.41 -6.47 0.18
C PHE A 406 24.92 -6.52 1.62
N THR A 407 25.39 -7.70 2.02
CA THR A 407 25.93 -7.91 3.37
C THR A 407 27.29 -7.24 3.56
N PRO A 408 27.77 -6.99 4.79
CA PRO A 408 29.10 -6.44 5.05
C PRO A 408 30.27 -7.22 4.43
N LYS A 409 30.09 -8.49 4.10
CA LYS A 409 31.09 -9.34 3.42
C LYS A 409 31.00 -9.26 1.90
N ASN A 410 29.98 -8.60 1.35
CA ASN A 410 29.83 -8.44 -0.08
C ASN A 410 30.91 -7.49 -0.64
N LYS A 411 31.56 -7.87 -1.75
CA LYS A 411 32.61 -7.07 -2.40
C LYS A 411 32.15 -5.67 -2.79
N TYR A 412 30.85 -5.48 -3.07
CA TYR A 412 30.26 -4.18 -3.41
C TYR A 412 29.85 -3.35 -2.20
N PHE A 413 29.81 -3.92 -0.99
CA PHE A 413 29.40 -3.18 0.20
C PHE A 413 30.21 -1.90 0.43
N PRO A 414 31.56 -1.91 0.42
CA PRO A 414 32.33 -0.68 0.62
C PRO A 414 32.09 0.37 -0.48
N GLU A 415 31.99 -0.06 -1.74
CA GLU A 415 31.73 0.81 -2.89
C GLU A 415 30.36 1.50 -2.77
N LEU A 416 29.31 0.74 -2.43
CA LEU A 416 27.95 1.26 -2.29
C LEU A 416 27.85 2.29 -1.16
N ILE A 417 28.57 2.06 -0.05
CA ILE A 417 28.67 3.01 1.06
C ILE A 417 29.40 4.28 0.64
N GLU A 418 30.59 4.15 0.04
CA GLU A 418 31.43 5.28 -0.38
C GLU A 418 30.70 6.20 -1.37
N LYS A 419 29.97 5.61 -2.32
CA LYS A 419 29.19 6.35 -3.32
C LYS A 419 27.80 6.79 -2.82
N GLY A 420 27.37 6.38 -1.63
CA GLY A 420 26.06 6.75 -1.10
C GLY A 420 24.87 6.16 -1.86
N LEU A 421 25.01 4.96 -2.45
CA LEU A 421 24.00 4.31 -3.31
C LEU A 421 22.97 3.46 -2.53
N TYR A 422 22.74 3.79 -1.26
CA TYR A 422 21.96 2.96 -0.33
C TYR A 422 20.92 3.78 0.43
N VAL A 423 19.83 3.12 0.81
CA VAL A 423 18.75 3.73 1.61
C VAL A 423 19.31 4.12 2.97
N LYS A 424 18.98 5.32 3.46
CA LYS A 424 19.46 5.83 4.77
C LYS A 424 18.36 5.81 5.81
N ASN A 425 18.73 5.52 7.06
CA ASN A 425 17.86 5.73 8.21
C ASN A 425 17.78 7.22 8.59
N GLU A 426 16.95 7.55 9.58
CA GLU A 426 16.73 8.93 10.05
C GLU A 426 18.01 9.64 10.55
N LYS A 427 19.05 8.87 10.93
CA LYS A 427 20.35 9.40 11.36
C LYS A 427 21.37 9.51 10.22
N GLY A 428 20.96 9.22 8.99
CA GLY A 428 21.81 9.22 7.80
C GLY A 428 22.71 7.99 7.64
N GLY A 429 22.57 6.99 8.53
CA GLY A 429 23.31 5.72 8.47
C GLY A 429 22.53 4.61 7.78
N LEU A 430 23.02 3.36 7.87
CA LEU A 430 22.31 2.20 7.32
C LEU A 430 21.03 1.86 8.10
N PRO A 431 19.93 1.49 7.43
CA PRO A 431 18.70 1.04 8.09
C PRO A 431 18.85 -0.33 8.75
N TYR A 432 19.76 -1.16 8.25
CA TYR A 432 20.07 -2.51 8.72
C TYR A 432 21.59 -2.72 8.78
N GLU A 433 22.05 -3.94 9.10
CA GLU A 433 23.48 -4.29 8.96
C GLU A 433 23.92 -4.33 7.48
N ASP A 434 22.97 -4.63 6.59
CA ASP A 434 23.17 -4.74 5.14
C ASP A 434 22.84 -3.43 4.42
N VAL A 435 23.49 -3.21 3.29
CA VAL A 435 23.10 -2.18 2.31
C VAL A 435 21.83 -2.63 1.59
N VAL A 436 20.86 -1.73 1.49
CA VAL A 436 19.71 -1.83 0.59
C VAL A 436 19.87 -0.78 -0.50
N LEU A 437 19.81 -1.17 -1.77
CA LEU A 437 19.95 -0.22 -2.87
C LEU A 437 18.86 0.85 -2.82
N ASP A 438 19.27 2.12 -2.93
CA ASP A 438 18.34 3.24 -3.04
C ASP A 438 17.95 3.48 -4.50
N PHE A 439 16.86 2.88 -4.96
CA PHE A 439 16.36 3.08 -6.33
C PHE A 439 15.67 4.45 -6.55
N SER A 440 15.54 5.30 -5.53
CA SER A 440 15.17 6.71 -5.73
C SER A 440 16.35 7.56 -6.21
N ASN A 441 17.59 7.06 -6.07
CA ASN A 441 18.80 7.66 -6.60
C ASN A 441 19.07 7.17 -8.04
N PRO A 442 19.07 8.06 -9.06
CA PRO A 442 19.37 7.68 -10.45
C PRO A 442 20.76 7.07 -10.66
N GLU A 443 21.74 7.42 -9.82
CA GLU A 443 23.08 6.82 -9.88
C GLU A 443 23.07 5.35 -9.44
N THR A 444 22.26 5.01 -8.43
CA THR A 444 22.04 3.62 -8.01
C THR A 444 21.36 2.81 -9.12
N VAL A 445 20.35 3.40 -9.77
CA VAL A 445 19.65 2.77 -10.90
C VAL A 445 20.64 2.47 -12.03
N THR A 446 21.48 3.43 -12.40
CA THR A 446 22.51 3.27 -13.44
C THR A 446 23.50 2.17 -13.05
N TRP A 447 24.02 2.20 -11.82
CA TRP A 447 24.95 1.21 -11.32
C TRP A 447 24.36 -0.21 -11.38
N TYR A 448 23.10 -0.39 -11.02
CA TYR A 448 22.42 -1.69 -11.05
C TYR A 448 22.15 -2.15 -12.50
N GLN A 449 21.72 -1.23 -13.37
CA GLN A 449 21.52 -1.51 -14.80
C GLN A 449 22.80 -2.01 -15.48
N GLU A 450 23.96 -1.43 -15.18
CA GLU A 450 25.26 -1.89 -15.71
C GLU A 450 25.57 -3.35 -15.32
N LYS A 451 25.21 -3.76 -14.10
CA LYS A 451 25.38 -5.16 -13.66
C LYS A 451 24.47 -6.11 -14.44
N LEU A 452 23.21 -5.73 -14.61
CA LEU A 452 22.24 -6.52 -15.37
C LEU A 452 22.58 -6.59 -16.86
N GLU A 453 23.01 -5.48 -17.44
CA GLU A 453 23.37 -5.39 -18.86
C GLU A 453 24.46 -6.41 -19.22
N GLY A 454 25.45 -6.60 -18.36
CA GLY A 454 26.49 -7.62 -18.55
C GLY A 454 25.92 -9.03 -18.69
N LEU A 455 24.99 -9.42 -17.80
CA LEU A 455 24.35 -10.74 -17.82
C LEU A 455 23.43 -10.91 -19.04
N LEU A 456 22.65 -9.88 -19.38
CA LEU A 456 21.75 -9.90 -20.54
C LEU A 456 22.53 -10.00 -21.85
N LYS A 457 23.68 -9.31 -21.97
CA LYS A 457 24.59 -9.42 -23.13
C LYS A 457 25.17 -10.83 -23.31
N MET A 458 25.31 -11.61 -22.23
CA MET A 458 25.73 -13.01 -22.33
C MET A 458 24.63 -13.93 -22.89
N GLY A 459 23.37 -13.48 -22.95
CA GLY A 459 22.23 -14.28 -23.40
C GLY A 459 21.35 -14.81 -22.26
N VAL A 460 21.51 -14.32 -21.02
CA VAL A 460 20.56 -14.60 -19.94
C VAL A 460 19.17 -14.08 -20.32
N GLY A 461 18.16 -14.94 -20.26
CA GLY A 461 16.81 -14.65 -20.75
C GLY A 461 15.89 -14.01 -19.71
N ALA A 462 16.09 -14.28 -18.43
CA ALA A 462 15.29 -13.71 -17.34
C ALA A 462 16.08 -13.52 -16.04
N ILE A 463 15.64 -12.60 -15.21
CA ILE A 463 16.14 -12.42 -13.84
C ILE A 463 14.97 -12.67 -12.88
N LYS A 464 15.17 -13.53 -11.88
CA LYS A 464 14.28 -13.66 -10.72
C LYS A 464 14.70 -12.59 -9.71
N VAL A 465 13.90 -11.53 -9.60
CA VAL A 465 14.06 -10.45 -8.63
C VAL A 465 13.40 -10.87 -7.32
N ASP A 466 14.20 -11.39 -6.40
CA ASP A 466 13.73 -11.92 -5.11
C ASP A 466 13.90 -10.90 -3.99
N PHE A 467 13.13 -11.06 -2.91
CA PHE A 467 12.95 -10.03 -1.87
C PHE A 467 12.50 -8.68 -2.45
N GLY A 468 12.81 -7.57 -1.77
CA GLY A 468 12.47 -6.21 -2.22
C GLY A 468 11.14 -5.71 -1.68
#